data_AF-A0A0H4XPC5-F1
#
_entry.id   AF-A0A0H4XPC5-F1
#
_cell.length_a   1.000
_cell.length_b   1.000
_cell.length_c   1.000
_cell.angle_alpha   90.00
_cell.angle_beta   90.00
_cell.angle_gamma   90.00
#
_symmetry.space_group_name_H-M   'P 1'
#
loop_
_entity.id
_entity.type
_entity.pdbx_description
1 polymer ?
#
loop_
_entity_poly.entity_id
_entity_poly.type
_entity_poly.pdbx_seq_one_letter_code
_entity_poly.pdbx_strand_id
1 'polypeptide(L)'
;MSQDNTAKPKRGLKRPIEVVRAELLKDPETKKIAEAVSMQLEDYVELVLKYAQDKDKEAEVAVISDEELRRNGFNPLSAEEAANILIKGMKGELPGSPPDFEASKFTQDKVSTAGKPVLNTPDGTAPAPTGPQDPAARQELMDQLKKGSSGGNRP
;
A
#
# COMPACT_ATOMS: atom_id res chain seq x y z
N MET A 1 3.73 -17.16 -32.33
CA MET A 1 2.74 -17.41 -31.25
C MET A 1 2.18 -16.06 -30.83
N SER A 2 1.02 -15.70 -31.38
CA SER A 2 0.27 -14.51 -30.96
C SER A 2 -0.29 -14.79 -29.56
N GLN A 3 0.10 -13.99 -28.56
CA GLN A 3 -0.65 -13.94 -27.32
C GLN A 3 -1.59 -12.74 -27.38
N ASP A 4 -2.86 -13.06 -27.29
CA ASP A 4 -4.02 -12.19 -27.10
C ASP A 4 -3.74 -11.03 -26.13
N ASN A 5 -3.62 -9.83 -26.69
CA ASN A 5 -3.72 -8.61 -25.92
C ASN A 5 -5.21 -8.24 -25.82
N THR A 6 -5.98 -9.03 -25.06
CA THR A 6 -7.34 -8.63 -24.67
C THR A 6 -7.22 -7.47 -23.69
N ALA A 7 -7.23 -6.25 -24.24
CA ALA A 7 -7.30 -5.00 -23.50
C ALA A 7 -8.53 -5.03 -22.58
N LYS A 8 -8.31 -5.36 -21.31
CA LYS A 8 -9.31 -5.16 -20.25
C LYS A 8 -9.76 -3.69 -20.29
N PRO A 9 -11.05 -3.40 -20.05
CA PRO A 9 -11.55 -2.04 -20.07
C PRO A 9 -10.79 -1.24 -19.00
N LYS A 10 -9.99 -0.27 -19.45
CA LYS A 10 -9.28 0.68 -18.60
C LYS A 10 -10.29 1.29 -17.63
N ARG A 11 -10.31 0.83 -16.38
CA ARG A 11 -11.10 1.41 -15.29
C ARG A 11 -10.42 2.71 -14.82
N GLY A 12 -10.11 3.57 -15.79
CA GLY A 12 -9.41 4.83 -15.60
C GLY A 12 -10.32 5.93 -15.07
N LEU A 13 -9.76 7.13 -15.03
CA LEU A 13 -10.44 8.36 -14.63
C LEU A 13 -11.86 8.46 -15.24
N LYS A 14 -12.87 8.55 -14.38
CA LYS A 14 -14.28 8.79 -14.79
C LYS A 14 -14.53 10.24 -15.21
N ARG A 15 -13.60 11.14 -14.87
CA ARG A 15 -13.68 12.58 -15.10
C ARG A 15 -12.65 12.98 -16.17
N PRO A 16 -12.89 14.03 -16.97
CA PRO A 16 -11.93 14.50 -17.98
C PRO A 16 -10.57 14.84 -17.37
N ILE A 17 -9.50 14.52 -18.07
CA ILE A 17 -8.12 14.64 -17.58
C ILE A 17 -7.77 16.11 -17.33
N GLU A 18 -8.23 17.02 -18.18
CA GLU A 18 -7.97 18.47 -18.09
C GLU A 18 -8.59 19.08 -16.84
N VAL A 19 -9.79 18.62 -16.47
CA VAL A 19 -10.49 19.06 -15.27
C VAL A 19 -9.75 18.59 -14.03
N VAL A 20 -9.38 17.31 -13.97
CA VAL A 20 -8.63 16.75 -12.83
C VAL A 20 -7.23 17.35 -12.73
N ARG A 21 -6.57 17.63 -13.86
CA ARG A 21 -5.28 18.34 -13.87
C ARG A 21 -5.39 19.72 -13.24
N ALA A 22 -6.39 20.50 -13.63
CA ALA A 22 -6.60 21.85 -13.08
C ALA A 22 -7.01 21.83 -11.60
N GLU A 23 -7.72 20.80 -11.15
CA GLU A 23 -8.01 20.57 -9.72
C GLU A 23 -6.73 20.29 -8.93
N LEU A 24 -5.91 19.34 -9.38
CA LEU A 24 -4.68 18.94 -8.69
C LEU A 24 -3.62 20.06 -8.68
N LEU A 25 -3.52 20.86 -9.74
CA LEU A 25 -2.63 22.03 -9.77
C LEU A 25 -3.01 23.13 -8.77
N LYS A 26 -4.28 23.19 -8.35
CA LYS A 26 -4.77 24.19 -7.37
C LYS A 26 -4.84 23.63 -5.95
N ASP A 27 -4.66 22.32 -5.79
CA ASP A 27 -4.81 21.65 -4.52
C ASP A 27 -3.55 21.86 -3.65
N PRO A 28 -3.69 22.47 -2.46
CA PRO A 28 -2.55 22.73 -1.59
C PRO A 28 -1.89 21.45 -1.09
N GLU A 29 -2.64 20.36 -0.92
CA GLU A 29 -2.07 19.07 -0.49
C GLU A 29 -1.21 18.45 -1.59
N THR A 30 -1.68 18.46 -2.84
CA THR A 30 -0.89 18.03 -4.01
C THR A 30 0.45 18.78 -4.08
N LYS A 31 0.44 20.09 -3.81
CA LYS A 31 1.67 20.90 -3.76
C LYS A 31 2.62 20.47 -2.64
N LYS A 32 2.11 20.27 -1.41
CA LYS A 32 2.93 19.79 -0.29
C LYS A 32 3.56 18.44 -0.58
N ILE A 33 2.82 17.53 -1.22
CA ILE A 33 3.34 16.21 -1.57
C ILE A 33 4.45 16.34 -2.62
N ALA A 34 4.25 17.15 -3.67
CA ALA A 34 5.27 17.39 -4.70
C ALA A 34 6.58 17.92 -4.09
N GLU A 35 6.48 18.88 -3.15
CA GLU A 35 7.63 19.40 -2.40
C GLU A 35 8.30 18.31 -1.54
N ALA A 36 7.51 17.49 -0.85
CA ALA A 36 8.01 16.41 0.00
C ALA A 36 8.76 15.33 -0.81
N VAL A 37 8.30 15.02 -2.02
CA VAL A 37 8.98 14.08 -2.93
C VAL A 37 10.05 14.75 -3.80
N SER A 38 10.31 16.05 -3.59
CA SER A 38 11.30 16.83 -4.35
C SER A 38 11.07 16.79 -5.87
N MET A 39 9.80 16.86 -6.29
CA MET A 39 9.36 16.86 -7.69
C MET A 39 8.66 18.18 -8.02
N GLN A 40 8.70 18.60 -9.29
CA GLN A 40 7.89 19.73 -9.73
C GLN A 40 6.40 19.36 -9.65
N LEU A 41 5.55 20.33 -9.30
CA LEU A 41 4.11 20.11 -9.14
C LEU A 41 3.50 19.56 -10.42
N GLU A 42 3.90 20.10 -11.56
CA GLU A 42 3.44 19.71 -12.89
C GLU A 42 3.77 18.24 -13.18
N ASP A 43 5.02 17.83 -12.93
CA ASP A 43 5.48 16.46 -13.13
C ASP A 43 4.77 15.48 -12.20
N TYR A 44 4.55 15.87 -10.94
CA TYR A 44 3.82 15.06 -9.98
C TYR A 44 2.36 14.86 -10.39
N VAL A 45 1.69 15.92 -10.86
CA VAL A 45 0.31 15.83 -11.35
C VAL A 45 0.21 14.91 -12.56
N GLU A 46 1.16 14.99 -13.50
CA GLU A 46 1.20 14.09 -14.65
C GLU A 46 1.41 12.63 -14.24
N LEU A 47 2.28 12.39 -13.25
CA LEU A 47 2.51 11.06 -12.67
C LEU A 47 1.21 10.49 -12.06
N VAL A 48 0.51 11.29 -11.26
CA VAL A 48 -0.78 10.91 -10.64
C VAL A 48 -1.81 10.59 -11.72
N LEU A 49 -1.92 11.45 -12.75
CA LEU A 49 -2.86 11.23 -13.85
C LEU A 49 -2.56 9.97 -14.65
N LYS A 50 -1.28 9.64 -14.86
CA LYS A 50 -0.83 8.43 -15.55
C LYS A 50 -1.32 7.17 -14.83
N TYR A 51 -1.14 7.08 -13.52
CA TYR A 51 -1.60 5.93 -12.73
C TYR A 51 -3.11 5.93 -12.49
N ALA A 52 -3.75 7.10 -12.43
CA ALA A 52 -5.18 7.19 -12.25
C ALA A 52 -5.96 6.82 -13.53
N GLN A 53 -5.34 6.97 -14.71
CA GLN A 53 -5.86 6.50 -16.00
C GLN A 53 -5.69 5.00 -16.20
N ASP A 54 -4.60 4.43 -15.68
CA ASP A 54 -4.30 3.01 -15.78
C ASP A 54 -4.09 2.41 -14.39
N LYS A 55 -5.19 2.00 -13.75
CA LYS A 55 -5.17 1.48 -12.38
C LYS A 55 -4.47 0.14 -12.23
N ASP A 56 -4.35 -0.61 -13.32
CA ASP A 56 -3.67 -1.90 -13.33
C ASP A 56 -2.16 -1.71 -13.63
N LYS A 57 -1.72 -0.49 -13.91
CA LYS A 57 -0.31 -0.17 -14.10
C LYS A 57 0.40 -0.21 -12.75
N GLU A 58 1.32 -1.16 -12.62
CA GLU A 58 2.19 -1.28 -11.47
C GLU A 58 3.22 -0.13 -11.43
N ALA A 59 3.68 0.21 -10.23
CA ALA A 59 4.76 1.17 -10.06
C ALA A 59 6.05 0.56 -10.61
N GLU A 60 6.63 1.23 -11.61
CA GLU A 60 7.89 0.81 -12.22
C GLU A 60 9.05 1.34 -11.37
N VAL A 61 9.90 0.44 -10.87
CA VAL A 61 11.15 0.80 -10.19
C VAL A 61 12.24 0.96 -11.25
N ALA A 62 12.66 2.19 -11.50
CA ALA A 62 13.78 2.48 -12.39
C ALA A 62 15.11 2.19 -11.66
N VAL A 63 15.88 1.23 -12.17
CA VAL A 63 17.25 0.97 -11.71
C VAL A 63 18.18 1.75 -12.62
N ILE A 64 18.81 2.79 -12.09
CA ILE A 64 19.72 3.68 -12.81
C ILE A 64 21.09 3.55 -12.18
N SER A 65 22.15 3.55 -12.99
CA SER A 65 23.52 3.47 -12.48
C SER A 65 23.94 4.75 -11.75
N ASP A 66 24.83 4.64 -10.77
CA ASP A 66 25.41 5.80 -10.08
C ASP A 66 26.08 6.80 -11.03
N GLU A 67 26.64 6.30 -12.14
CA GLU A 67 27.26 7.14 -13.17
C GLU A 67 26.22 7.99 -13.91
N GLU A 68 25.09 7.40 -14.28
CA GLU A 68 23.98 8.11 -14.92
C GLU A 68 23.32 9.10 -13.95
N LEU A 69 23.18 8.74 -12.68
CA LEU A 69 22.68 9.64 -11.65
C LEU A 69 23.59 10.88 -11.50
N ARG A 70 24.92 10.68 -11.45
CA ARG A 70 25.88 11.79 -11.42
C ARG A 70 25.80 12.66 -12.68
N ARG A 71 25.66 12.06 -13.86
CA ARG A 71 25.48 12.81 -15.12
C ARG A 71 24.21 13.65 -15.12
N ASN A 72 23.16 13.18 -14.44
CA ASN A 72 21.90 13.90 -14.28
C ASN A 72 21.92 14.92 -13.12
N GLY A 73 23.09 15.16 -12.50
CA GLY A 73 23.27 16.14 -11.43
C GLY A 73 22.90 15.65 -10.03
N PHE A 74 22.62 14.35 -9.86
CA PHE A 74 22.35 13.75 -8.56
C PHE A 74 23.62 13.20 -7.93
N ASN A 75 23.76 13.34 -6.61
CA ASN A 75 24.89 12.77 -5.88
C ASN A 75 24.44 11.46 -5.22
N PRO A 76 24.79 10.28 -5.77
CA PRO A 76 24.36 9.01 -5.21
C PRO A 76 24.98 8.79 -3.83
N LEU A 77 24.22 8.21 -2.91
CA LEU A 77 24.71 7.85 -1.58
C LEU A 77 25.82 6.80 -1.69
N SER A 78 26.80 6.89 -0.80
CA SER A 78 27.77 5.81 -0.64
C SER A 78 27.10 4.56 -0.06
N ALA A 79 27.73 3.39 -0.27
CA ALA A 79 27.22 2.13 0.26
C ALA A 79 27.10 2.14 1.80
N GLU A 80 28.02 2.82 2.49
CA GLU A 80 28.01 2.95 3.96
C GLU A 80 26.85 3.82 4.45
N GLU A 81 26.56 4.94 3.76
CA GLU A 81 25.43 5.81 4.10
C GLU A 81 24.10 5.10 3.84
N ALA A 82 23.97 4.39 2.72
CA ALA A 82 22.78 3.60 2.42
C ALA A 82 22.55 2.50 3.47
N ALA A 83 23.60 1.78 3.88
CA ALA A 83 23.51 0.77 4.92
C ALA A 83 23.05 1.37 6.26
N ASN A 84 23.57 2.54 6.64
CA ASN A 84 23.16 3.23 7.86
C ASN A 84 21.69 3.66 7.84
N ILE A 85 21.17 4.11 6.68
CA ILE A 85 19.74 4.44 6.53
C ILE A 85 18.87 3.19 6.70
N LEU A 86 19.26 2.07 6.09
CA LEU A 86 18.52 0.82 6.22
C LEU A 86 18.50 0.32 7.67
N ILE A 87 19.65 0.38 8.37
CA ILE A 87 19.74 0.01 9.79
C ILE A 87 18.85 0.91 10.65
N LYS A 88 18.84 2.23 10.40
CA LYS A 88 17.96 3.17 11.10
C LYS A 88 16.49 2.89 10.80
N GLY A 89 16.14 2.57 9.56
CA GLY A 89 14.78 2.21 9.19
C GLY A 89 14.29 0.93 9.85
N MET A 90 15.15 -0.09 9.95
CA MET A 90 14.85 -1.31 10.72
C MET A 90 14.60 -1.02 12.21
N LYS A 91 15.21 0.03 12.74
CA LYS A 91 15.02 0.50 14.12
C LYS A 91 13.87 1.49 14.29
N GLY A 92 13.18 1.86 13.20
CA GLY A 92 12.08 2.84 13.21
C GLY A 92 12.52 4.31 13.21
N GLU A 93 13.80 4.60 12.96
CA GLU A 93 14.41 5.93 13.02
C GLU A 93 14.74 6.48 11.62
N LEU A 94 13.84 6.32 10.64
CA LEU A 94 14.07 6.87 9.30
C LEU A 94 14.28 8.39 9.38
N PRO A 95 15.36 8.92 8.78
CA PRO A 95 15.58 10.36 8.72
C PRO A 95 14.50 11.02 7.86
N GLY A 96 13.93 12.11 8.38
CA GLY A 96 12.78 12.79 7.80
C GLY A 96 11.48 12.26 8.40
N SER A 97 10.88 13.02 9.34
CA SER A 97 9.46 12.80 9.61
C SER A 97 8.71 12.98 8.29
N PRO A 98 7.74 12.11 7.96
CA PRO A 98 6.80 12.48 6.92
C PRO A 98 6.25 13.86 7.29
N PRO A 99 6.04 14.76 6.31
CA PRO A 99 5.25 15.97 6.54
C PRO A 99 4.02 15.63 7.38
N ASP A 100 3.58 16.55 8.23
CA ASP A 100 2.27 16.46 8.88
C ASP A 100 1.19 16.48 7.81
N PHE A 101 0.98 15.33 7.18
CA PHE A 101 -0.12 15.06 6.29
C PHE A 101 -1.33 14.80 7.18
N GLU A 102 -2.44 15.46 6.85
CA GLU A 102 -3.72 15.10 7.44
C GLU A 102 -3.94 13.59 7.27
N ALA A 103 -4.33 12.93 8.36
CA ALA A 103 -4.53 11.49 8.35
C ALA A 103 -5.45 11.10 7.18
N SER A 104 -4.97 10.21 6.32
CA SER A 104 -5.70 9.83 5.11
C SER A 104 -7.11 9.37 5.46
N LYS A 105 -8.11 10.03 4.85
CA LYS A 105 -9.54 9.65 4.97
C LYS A 105 -9.81 8.23 4.45
N PHE A 106 -8.84 7.60 3.78
CA PHE A 106 -8.89 6.17 3.44
C PHE A 106 -9.00 5.26 4.68
N THR A 107 -8.58 5.74 5.85
CA THR A 107 -8.73 5.02 7.12
C THR A 107 -10.10 5.19 7.77
N GLN A 108 -10.94 6.09 7.26
CA GLN A 108 -12.13 6.55 7.98
C GLN A 108 -13.40 5.71 7.72
N ASP A 109 -13.41 4.82 6.72
CA ASP A 109 -14.51 3.89 6.50
C ASP A 109 -14.06 2.44 6.65
N LYS A 110 -14.36 1.88 7.83
CA LYS A 110 -14.13 0.50 8.32
C LYS A 110 -12.79 0.25 9.01
N VAL A 111 -12.63 0.87 10.18
CA VAL A 111 -12.17 0.09 11.34
C VAL A 111 -13.31 -0.85 11.74
N SER A 112 -13.52 -1.92 10.98
CA SER A 112 -14.24 -3.09 11.49
C SER A 112 -13.33 -3.72 12.54
N THR A 113 -13.74 -3.60 13.81
CA THR A 113 -13.18 -4.23 15.01
C THR A 113 -13.38 -5.75 15.01
N ALA A 114 -13.09 -6.41 13.90
CA ALA A 114 -13.10 -7.86 13.79
C ALA A 114 -11.78 -8.33 13.17
N GLY A 115 -10.82 -8.67 14.04
CA GLY A 115 -9.72 -9.58 13.72
C GLY A 115 -8.58 -9.03 12.86
N LYS A 116 -7.94 -7.92 13.26
CA LYS A 116 -6.59 -7.60 12.73
C LYS A 116 -5.55 -8.48 13.43
N PRO A 117 -4.66 -9.18 12.70
CA PRO A 117 -3.52 -9.85 13.33
C PRO A 117 -2.54 -8.78 13.80
N VAL A 118 -2.21 -8.80 15.10
CA VAL A 118 -1.25 -7.89 15.71
C VAL A 118 0.14 -8.47 15.51
N LEU A 119 0.99 -7.78 14.74
CA LEU A 119 2.43 -8.10 14.65
C LEU A 119 3.16 -7.40 15.80
N ASN A 120 2.89 -7.83 17.04
CA ASN A 120 3.72 -7.44 18.17
C ASN A 120 3.51 -8.37 19.37
N THR A 121 4.49 -9.22 19.66
CA THR A 121 4.78 -9.67 21.03
C THR A 121 6.27 -10.02 21.11
N PRO A 122 7.09 -9.28 21.88
CA PRO A 122 8.21 -9.92 22.56
C PRO A 122 7.66 -10.79 23.69
N ASP A 123 8.31 -11.92 23.92
CA ASP A 123 8.11 -12.85 25.04
C ASP A 123 6.85 -13.74 25.06
N GLY A 124 6.97 -14.90 24.40
CA GLY A 124 7.01 -16.16 25.15
C GLY A 124 5.77 -16.70 25.88
N THR A 125 4.54 -16.24 25.61
CA THR A 125 3.35 -16.99 26.09
C THR A 125 2.17 -16.83 25.13
N ALA A 126 1.92 -17.85 24.32
CA ALA A 126 0.75 -17.90 23.44
C ALA A 126 -0.53 -18.08 24.29
N PRO A 127 -1.53 -17.19 24.23
CA PRO A 127 -2.86 -17.53 24.70
C PRO A 127 -3.49 -18.49 23.69
N ALA A 128 -3.91 -19.67 24.15
CA ALA A 128 -4.70 -20.59 23.35
C ALA A 128 -5.95 -19.86 22.82
N PRO A 129 -6.40 -20.13 21.58
CA PRO A 129 -7.57 -19.46 21.02
C PRO A 129 -8.79 -19.83 21.88
N THR A 130 -9.30 -18.85 22.62
CA THR A 130 -10.57 -18.98 23.32
C THR A 130 -11.68 -18.97 22.27
N GLY A 131 -12.32 -20.13 22.11
CA GLY A 131 -13.52 -20.27 21.29
C GLY A 131 -14.65 -19.34 21.77
N PRO A 132 -15.73 -19.18 20.96
CA PRO A 132 -16.83 -18.28 21.28
C PRO A 132 -17.41 -18.60 22.67
N GLN A 133 -17.46 -17.58 23.54
CA GLN A 133 -17.98 -17.67 24.91
C GLN A 133 -19.50 -17.74 24.97
N ASP A 134 -20.18 -17.37 23.88
CA ASP A 134 -21.64 -17.42 23.76
C ASP A 134 -22.11 -18.86 23.50
N PRO A 135 -22.98 -19.43 24.36
CA PRO A 135 -23.51 -20.78 24.17
C PRO A 135 -24.27 -20.97 22.85
N ALA A 136 -24.89 -19.92 22.29
CA ALA A 136 -25.60 -20.00 21.01
C ALA A 136 -24.62 -20.13 19.83
N ALA A 137 -23.57 -19.32 19.82
CA ALA A 137 -22.52 -19.38 18.79
C ALA A 137 -21.74 -20.71 18.84
N ARG A 138 -21.59 -21.29 20.04
CA ARG A 138 -20.97 -22.60 20.23
C ARG A 138 -21.85 -23.74 19.71
N GLN A 139 -23.17 -23.62 19.84
CA GLN A 139 -24.13 -24.58 19.29
C GLN A 139 -24.14 -24.54 17.75
N GLU A 140 -24.13 -23.34 17.17
CA GLU A 140 -24.11 -23.15 15.73
C GLU A 140 -22.81 -23.68 15.09
N LEU A 141 -21.66 -23.48 15.75
CA LEU A 141 -20.39 -24.08 15.34
C LEU A 141 -20.45 -25.62 15.40
N MET A 142 -21.06 -26.20 16.44
CA MET A 142 -21.22 -27.65 16.56
C MET A 142 -22.13 -28.24 15.48
N ASP A 143 -23.18 -27.50 15.11
CA ASP A 143 -24.08 -27.90 14.03
C ASP A 143 -23.39 -27.80 12.66
N GLN A 144 -22.56 -26.78 12.43
CA GLN A 144 -21.73 -26.69 11.23
C GLN A 144 -20.67 -27.80 11.17
N LEU A 145 -20.06 -28.17 12.30
CA LEU A 145 -19.08 -29.25 12.35
C LEU A 145 -19.73 -30.61 12.07
N LYS A 146 -20.92 -30.87 12.62
CA LYS A 146 -21.69 -32.08 12.31
C LYS A 146 -22.14 -32.12 10.85
N LYS A 147 -22.54 -30.97 10.29
CA LYS A 147 -22.97 -30.85 8.90
C LYS A 147 -21.81 -30.95 7.90
N GLY A 148 -20.60 -30.54 8.31
CA GLY A 148 -19.36 -30.69 7.52
C GLY A 148 -18.66 -32.04 7.65
N SER A 149 -18.96 -32.82 8.70
CA SER A 149 -18.29 -34.11 8.98
C SER A 149 -18.97 -35.35 8.38
N SER A 150 -20.04 -35.21 7.57
CA SER A 150 -20.73 -36.35 6.93
C SER A 150 -20.43 -36.47 5.42
N GLY A 151 -19.21 -36.16 4.99
CA GLY A 151 -18.83 -36.09 3.58
C GLY A 151 -17.58 -36.87 3.16
N GLY A 152 -17.12 -37.87 3.93
CA GLY A 152 -15.89 -38.57 3.55
C GLY A 152 -15.63 -39.88 4.29
N ASN A 153 -16.54 -40.85 4.19
CA ASN A 153 -16.15 -42.24 4.39
C ASN A 153 -15.67 -42.81 3.04
N ARG A 154 -14.36 -43.02 2.91
CA ARG A 154 -13.76 -44.04 2.03
C ARG A 154 -14.31 -45.40 2.47
N PRO A 155 -14.58 -46.40 1.60
CA PRO A 155 -13.70 -46.88 0.52
C PRO A 155 -14.29 -46.84 -0.89
#